data_AF-A0A2N8M9W3-F1
#
_entry.id   AF-A0A2N8M9W3-F1
#
_cell.length_a   1.000
_cell.length_b   1.000
_cell.length_c   1.000
_cell.angle_alpha   90.00
_cell.angle_beta   90.00
_cell.angle_gamma   90.00
#
_symmetry.space_group_name_H-M   'P 1'
#
loop_
_entity.id
_entity.type
_entity.pdbx_description
1 polymer ?
#
loop_
_entity_poly.entity_id
_entity_poly.type
_entity_poly.pdbx_seq_one_letter_code
_entity_poly.pdbx_strand_id
1 'polypeptide(L)' 'MNLLIGALITFVIVILVLYLVDMLPIDGRAKQIVRVIVIIIGIISLLKYLAVF' A
#
# COMPACT_ATOMS: atom_id res chain seq x y z
N MET A 1 3.06 9.41 -20.57
CA MET A 1 2.45 8.19 -20.00
C MET A 1 1.10 8.58 -19.41
N ASN A 2 0.02 7.90 -19.80
CA ASN A 2 -1.35 8.30 -19.44
C ASN A 2 -1.55 8.19 -17.93
N LEU A 3 -1.92 9.29 -17.25
CA LEU A 3 -2.14 9.37 -15.80
C LEU A 3 -3.03 8.23 -15.28
N LEU A 4 -4.04 7.87 -16.07
CA LEU A 4 -4.97 6.77 -15.80
C LEU A 4 -4.29 5.40 -15.70
N ILE A 5 -3.30 5.13 -16.55
CA ILE A 5 -2.57 3.86 -16.57
C ILE A 5 -1.69 3.75 -15.31
N GLY A 6 -1.04 4.84 -14.91
CA GLY A 6 -0.25 4.88 -13.67
C GLY A 6 -1.10 4.65 -12.42
N ALA A 7 -2.28 5.28 -12.35
CA ALA A 7 -3.22 5.09 -11.25
C ALA A 7 -3.73 3.64 -11.18
N LEU A 8 -4.06 3.03 -12.33
CA LEU A 8 -4.53 1.65 -12.40
C LEU A 8 -3.46 0.65 -11.92
N ILE A 9 -2.21 0.82 -12.37
CA ILE A 9 -1.09 -0.04 -11.98
C ILE A 9 -0.84 0.07 -10.47
N THR A 10 -0.87 1.28 -9.92
CA THR A 10 -0.68 1.50 -8.47
C THR A 10 -1.78 0.82 -7.66
N PHE A 11 -3.03 0.91 -8.12
CA PHE A 11 -4.17 0.27 -7.48
C PHE A 11 -4.03 -1.26 -7.45
N VAL A 12 -3.60 -1.86 -8.57
CA VAL A 12 -3.36 -3.31 -8.68
C VAL A 12 -2.24 -3.75 -7.75
N ILE A 13 -1.12 -3.03 -7.69
CA ILE A 13 0.02 -3.36 -6.83
C ILE A 13 -0.37 -3.31 -5.35
N VAL A 14 -1.15 -2.30 -4.93
CA VAL A 14 -1.59 -2.15 -3.54
C VAL A 14 -2.49 -3.32 -3.12
N ILE A 15 -3.45 -3.71 -3.96
CA ILE A 15 -4.34 -4.85 -3.68
C ILE A 15 -3.53 -6.15 -3.63
N LEU A 16 -2.57 -6.33 -4.54
CA LEU A 16 -1.73 -7.52 -4.58
C LEU A 16 -0.89 -7.67 -3.31
N VAL A 17 -0.27 -6.59 -2.84
CA VAL A 17 0.50 -6.58 -1.60
C VAL A 17 -0.38 -6.86 -0.40
N LEU A 18 -1.57 -6.23 -0.32
CA LEU A 18 -2.53 -6.48 0.76
C LEU A 18 -3.03 -7.94 0.77
N TYR A 19 -3.29 -8.52 -0.41
CA TYR A 19 -3.72 -9.91 -0.55
C TYR A 19 -2.62 -10.88 -0.13
N LEU A 20 -1.37 -10.65 -0.54
CA LEU A 20 -0.23 -11.45 -0.10
C LEU A 20 -0.02 -11.38 1.41
N VAL A 21 -0.21 -10.19 2.00
CA VAL A 21 -0.10 -9.99 3.45
C VAL A 21 -1.21 -10.72 4.21
N ASP A 22 -2.43 -10.74 3.69
CA ASP A 22 -3.56 -11.41 4.35
C ASP A 22 -3.50 -12.93 4.24
N MET A 23 -3.00 -13.44 3.11
CA MET A 23 -2.82 -14.87 2.87
C MET A 23 -1.60 -15.45 3.59
N LEU A 24 -0.65 -14.62 4.02
CA LEU A 24 0.49 -15.10 4.79
C LEU A 24 0.01 -15.45 6.20
N PRO A 25 0.18 -16.72 6.66
CA PRO A 25 -0.21 -17.15 7.99
C PRO A 25 0.77 -16.59 9.02
N ILE A 26 0.66 -15.28 9.24
CA ILE A 26 1.51 -14.51 10.13
C ILE A 26 0.81 -14.44 11.49
N ASP A 27 1.56 -14.66 12.56
CA ASP A 27 1.11 -14.45 13.94
C ASP A 27 0.38 -13.11 14.10
N GLY A 28 -0.67 -13.08 14.92
CA GLY A 28 -1.52 -11.89 15.09
C GLY A 28 -0.74 -10.60 15.41
N ARG A 29 0.41 -10.72 16.08
CA ARG A 29 1.33 -9.60 16.37
C ARG A 29 2.04 -9.09 15.12
N ALA A 30 2.55 -9.99 14.29
CA ALA A 30 3.26 -9.61 13.07
C ALA A 30 2.29 -9.10 11.99
N LYS A 31 1.03 -9.61 11.92
CA LYS A 31 -0.04 -8.99 11.10
C LYS A 31 -0.31 -7.53 11.52
N GLN A 32 -0.26 -7.25 12.81
CA GLN A 32 -0.42 -5.89 13.35
C GLN A 32 0.73 -4.97 12.92
N ILE A 33 1.98 -5.45 12.98
CA ILE A 33 3.17 -4.73 12.51
C ILE A 33 3.07 -4.43 11.01
N VAL A 34 2.70 -5.43 10.18
CA VAL A 34 2.55 -5.21 8.74
C VAL A 34 1.45 -4.20 8.44
N ARG A 35 0.31 -4.27 9.13
CA ARG A 35 -0.78 -3.31 8.95
C ARG A 35 -0.36 -1.88 9.29
N VAL A 36 0.42 -1.70 10.35
CA VAL A 36 0.99 -0.39 10.72
C VAL A 36 1.94 0.12 9.64
N ILE A 37 2.82 -0.74 9.10
CA ILE A 37 3.74 -0.37 8.01
C ILE A 37 2.97 0.06 6.75
N VAL A 38 1.94 -0.69 6.35
CA VAL A 38 1.11 -0.36 5.18
C VAL A 38 0.37 0.97 5.38
N ILE A 39 -0.16 1.24 6.57
CA ILE A 39 -0.81 2.52 6.89
C ILE A 39 0.20 3.67 6.78
N ILE A 40 1.40 3.52 7.33
CA ILE A 40 2.47 4.53 7.24
C ILE A 40 2.85 4.79 5.78
N ILE A 41 3.03 3.75 4.96
CA ILE A 41 3.34 3.90 3.53
C ILE A 41 2.19 4.60 2.79
N GLY A 42 0.94 4.27 3.10
CA GLY A 42 -0.24 4.94 2.55
C GLY A 42 -0.25 6.44 2.88
N ILE A 43 0.04 6.81 4.13
CA ILE A 43 0.14 8.21 4.57
C ILE A 43 1.29 8.92 3.85
N ILE A 44 2.48 8.29 3.74
CA ILE A 44 3.63 8.87 3.03
C ILE A 44 3.30 9.07 1.54
N SER A 45 2.64 8.10 0.91
CA SER A 45 2.21 8.20 -0.49
C SER A 45 1.25 9.37 -0.69
N LEU A 46 0.25 9.52 0.20
CA LEU A 46 -0.68 10.64 0.18
C LEU A 46 0.03 11.98 0.41
N LEU A 47 0.94 12.05 1.38
CA LEU A 47 1.77 13.25 1.61
C LEU A 47 2.53 13.67 0.35
N LYS A 48 3.05 12.69 -0.40
CA LYS A 48 3.77 12.95 -1.64
C LYS A 48 2.88 13.56 -2.73
N TYR A 49 1.59 13.19 -2.77
CA TYR A 49 0.60 13.81 -3.65
C TYR A 49 0.18 15.22 -3.17
N LEU A 50 0.18 15.47 -1.86
CA LEU A 50 -0.24 16.75 -1.30
C LEU A 50 0.88 17.81 -1.24
N ALA A 51 2.14 17.41 -1.07
CA ALA A 51 3.21 18.32 -0.69
C ALA A 51 4.41 18.37 -1.66
N VAL A 52 4.42 17.61 -2.76
CA VAL A 52 5.55 17.66 -3.70
C VAL A 52 5.04 17.58 -5.15
N PHE A 53 4.68 18.74 -5.69
CA PHE A 53 4.97 19.07 -7.09
C PHE A 53 6.32 19.78 -7.14
#